data_AF-A0A183BBD4-F1
#
_entry.id   AF-A0A183BBD4-F1
#
_cell.length_a   1.000
_cell.length_b   1.000
_cell.length_c   1.000
_cell.angle_alpha   90.00
_cell.angle_beta   90.00
_cell.angle_gamma   90.00
#
_symmetry.space_group_name_H-M   'P 1'
#
loop_
_entity.id
_entity.type
_entity.pdbx_description
1 polymer ?
#
loop_
_entity_poly.entity_id
_entity_poly.type
_entity_poly.pdbx_seq_one_letter_code
_entity_poly.pdbx_strand_id
1 'polypeptide(L)'
;MEILMKFNRRNRYTFAELGSETNIPERELKRSLMALALGRSNQRILCKEPKTREIEQNDVFFVNDAFVSKHIKVRVSSFGIVILLY
;
A
#
# COMPACT_ATOMS: atom_id res chain seq x y z
N MET A 1 4.51 2.55 6.85
CA MET A 1 3.73 1.32 7.13
C MET A 1 2.23 1.59 7.27
N GLU A 2 1.80 2.74 7.81
CA GLU A 2 0.37 3.04 7.98
C GLU A 2 -0.50 2.97 6.71
N ILE A 3 0.03 3.41 5.56
CA ILE A 3 -0.70 3.39 4.29
C ILE A 3 -1.10 1.97 3.87
N LEU A 4 -0.19 0.99 3.99
CA LEU A 4 -0.48 -0.39 3.59
C LEU A 4 -1.52 -1.05 4.50
N MET A 5 -1.52 -0.71 5.80
CA MET A 5 -2.47 -1.27 6.77
C MET A 5 -3.93 -0.86 6.50
N LYS A 6 -4.15 0.28 5.83
CA LYS A 6 -5.50 0.70 5.40
C LYS A 6 -6.12 -0.34 4.46
N PHE A 7 -5.31 -0.94 3.59
CA PHE A 7 -5.79 -1.92 2.62
C PHE A 7 -6.26 -3.25 3.23
N ASN A 8 -5.96 -3.52 4.51
CA ASN A 8 -6.50 -4.67 5.22
C ASN A 8 -8.00 -4.54 5.54
N ARG A 9 -8.52 -3.30 5.57
CA ARG A 9 -9.94 -3.01 5.87
C ARG A 9 -10.77 -2.78 4.62
N ARG A 10 -10.17 -2.18 3.58
CA ARG A 10 -10.83 -1.86 2.31
C ARG A 10 -9.81 -1.94 1.18
N ASN A 11 -10.20 -2.58 0.07
CA ASN A 11 -9.27 -2.89 -1.01
C ASN A 11 -8.89 -1.68 -1.89
N ARG A 12 -9.64 -0.57 -1.82
CA ARG A 12 -9.51 0.59 -2.70
C ARG A 12 -9.66 1.88 -1.89
N TYR A 13 -8.75 2.82 -2.12
CA TYR A 13 -8.81 4.15 -1.53
C TYR A 13 -8.42 5.21 -2.54
N THR A 14 -9.10 6.36 -2.52
CA THR A 14 -8.65 7.56 -3.22
C THR A 14 -7.50 8.24 -2.46
N PHE A 15 -6.75 9.11 -3.15
CA PHE A 15 -5.73 9.95 -2.51
C PHE A 15 -6.32 10.80 -1.37
N ALA A 16 -7.49 11.40 -1.61
CA ALA A 16 -8.20 12.20 -0.62
C ALA A 16 -8.58 11.37 0.63
N GLU A 17 -9.17 10.17 0.44
CA GLU A 17 -9.52 9.29 1.55
C GLU A 17 -8.29 8.88 2.37
N LEU A 18 -7.18 8.51 1.70
CA LEU A 18 -5.94 8.17 2.40
C LEU A 18 -5.41 9.34 3.24
N GLY A 19 -5.47 10.56 2.71
CA GLY A 19 -5.07 11.77 3.45
C GLY A 19 -5.92 11.99 4.69
N SER A 20 -7.24 12.00 4.54
CA SER A 20 -8.19 12.20 5.65
C SER A 20 -8.09 11.11 6.71
N GLU A 21 -7.82 9.87 6.32
CA GLU A 21 -7.81 8.73 7.23
C GLU A 21 -6.48 8.46 7.94
N THR A 22 -5.36 8.94 7.39
CA THR A 22 -4.03 8.70 7.95
C THR A 22 -3.44 9.93 8.63
N ASN A 23 -4.02 11.12 8.44
CA ASN A 23 -3.47 12.40 8.89
C ASN A 23 -2.01 12.66 8.42
N ILE A 24 -1.56 11.96 7.37
CA ILE A 24 -0.25 12.16 6.77
C ILE A 24 -0.27 13.46 5.96
N PRO A 25 0.70 14.37 6.13
CA PRO A 25 0.79 15.56 5.29
C PRO A 25 0.82 15.22 3.80
N GLU A 26 0.08 15.97 2.99
CA GLU A 26 -0.14 15.66 1.57
C GLU A 26 1.16 15.39 0.80
N ARG A 27 2.20 16.21 1.04
CA ARG A 27 3.52 16.07 0.42
C ARG A 27 4.18 14.74 0.74
N GLU A 28 4.07 14.28 1.98
CA GLU A 28 4.65 13.01 2.44
C GLU A 28 3.85 11.82 1.95
N LEU A 29 2.52 11.94 1.93
CA LEU A 29 1.62 10.94 1.38
C LEU A 29 1.89 10.73 -0.10
N LYS A 30 1.97 11.81 -0.88
CA LYS A 30 2.28 11.78 -2.31
C LYS A 30 3.65 11.13 -2.58
N ARG A 31 4.68 11.49 -1.80
CA ARG A 31 6.01 10.85 -1.88
C ARG A 31 5.94 9.34 -1.61
N SER A 32 5.16 8.95 -0.61
CA SER A 32 5.02 7.54 -0.23
C SER A 32 4.28 6.74 -1.30
N LEU A 33 3.18 7.29 -1.83
CA LEU A 33 2.41 6.66 -2.90
C LEU A 33 3.19 6.60 -4.22
N MET A 34 4.04 7.59 -4.53
CA MET A 34 4.95 7.50 -5.67
C MET A 34 5.89 6.31 -5.55
N ALA A 35 6.47 6.07 -4.38
CA ALA A 35 7.33 4.91 -4.15
C ALA A 35 6.56 3.58 -4.25
N LEU A 36 5.35 3.52 -3.70
CA LEU A 36 4.55 2.29 -3.60
C LEU A 36 3.83 1.92 -4.91
N ALA A 37 3.39 2.90 -5.71
CA ALA A 37 2.55 2.69 -6.89
C ALA A 37 3.20 3.11 -8.22
N LEU A 38 4.08 4.10 -8.23
CA LEU A 38 4.69 4.65 -9.45
C LEU A 38 6.18 4.30 -9.61
N GLY A 39 6.77 3.58 -8.65
CA GLY A 39 8.16 3.11 -8.70
C GLY A 39 8.43 2.10 -9.82
N ARG A 40 9.54 1.36 -9.72
CA ARG A 40 9.89 0.30 -10.68
C ARG A 40 8.78 -0.76 -10.72
N SER A 41 8.40 -1.24 -11.90
CA SER A 41 7.26 -2.15 -12.08
C SER A 41 7.31 -3.40 -11.19
N ASN A 42 8.50 -3.96 -10.97
CA ASN A 42 8.74 -5.12 -10.12
C ASN A 42 8.75 -4.82 -8.60
N GLN A 43 8.62 -3.56 -8.20
CA GLN A 43 8.60 -3.09 -6.81
C GLN A 43 7.25 -2.45 -6.42
N ARG A 44 6.30 -2.34 -7.36
CA ARG A 44 4.99 -1.75 -7.12
C ARG A 44 4.13 -2.67 -6.28
N ILE A 45 3.94 -2.29 -5.02
CA ILE A 45 3.05 -2.95 -4.07
C ILE A 45 1.60 -2.49 -4.31
N LEU A 46 1.42 -1.26 -4.78
CA LEU A 46 0.11 -0.68 -5.11
C LEU A 46 -0.02 -0.43 -6.61
N CYS A 47 -1.26 -0.46 -7.09
CA CYS A 47 -1.67 0.03 -8.41
C CYS A 47 -2.42 1.35 -8.25
N LYS A 48 -2.42 2.16 -9.32
CA LYS A 48 -3.14 3.45 -9.40
C LYS A 48 -4.03 3.48 -10.63
N GLU A 49 -5.24 3.99 -10.48
CA GLU A 49 -6.21 4.25 -11.55
C GLU A 49 -6.69 5.70 -11.47
N PRO A 50 -6.56 6.51 -12.55
CA PRO A 50 -5.94 6.20 -13.84
C PRO A 50 -4.40 6.06 -13.78
N LYS A 51 -3.81 5.34 -14.75
CA LYS A 51 -2.36 5.08 -14.86
C LYS A 51 -1.58 6.28 -15.42
N THR A 52 -1.67 7.42 -14.73
CA THR A 52 -0.93 8.65 -15.07
C THR A 52 0.29 8.83 -14.16
N ARG A 53 1.20 9.74 -14.53
CA ARG A 53 2.41 10.05 -13.73
C ARG A 53 2.12 10.95 -12.53
N GLU A 54 1.09 11.77 -12.63
CA GLU A 54 0.68 12.69 -11.58
C GLU A 54 -0.27 11.99 -10.61
N ILE A 55 -0.30 12.44 -9.36
CA ILE A 55 -1.26 11.95 -8.36
C ILE A 55 -2.25 13.08 -8.07
N GLU A 56 -3.50 12.81 -8.39
CA GLU A 56 -4.67 13.67 -8.19
C GLU A 56 -5.53 13.18 -7.02
N GLN A 57 -6.38 14.07 -6.50
CA GLN A 57 -7.21 13.76 -5.31
C GLN A 57 -8.15 12.55 -5.51
N ASN A 58 -8.65 12.36 -6.73
CA ASN A 58 -9.59 11.31 -7.08
C ASN A 58 -8.91 10.02 -7.58
N ASP A 59 -7.57 9.99 -7.64
CA ASP A 59 -6.84 8.80 -8.06
C ASP A 59 -7.05 7.66 -7.06
N VAL A 60 -7.42 6.50 -7.57
CA VAL A 60 -7.70 5.30 -6.78
C VAL A 60 -6.46 4.42 -6.70
N PHE A 61 -6.10 4.05 -5.48
CA PHE A 61 -5.03 3.12 -5.17
C PHE A 61 -5.61 1.80 -4.66
N PHE A 62 -4.96 0.68 -5.00
CA PHE A 62 -5.30 -0.67 -4.54
C PHE A 62 -4.06 -1.57 -4.54
N VAL A 63 -4.12 -2.69 -3.81
CA VAL A 63 -3.01 -3.65 -3.77
C VAL A 63 -2.84 -4.30 -5.13
N ASN A 64 -1.58 -4.41 -5.57
CA ASN A 64 -1.24 -5.11 -6.80
C ASN A 64 -1.26 -6.62 -6.56
N ASP A 65 -2.33 -7.32 -6.94
CA ASP A 65 -2.42 -8.78 -6.78
C ASP A 65 -1.37 -9.56 -7.59
N ALA A 66 -0.80 -8.95 -8.64
CA ALA A 66 0.31 -9.52 -9.40
C ALA A 66 1.69 -9.32 -8.71
N PHE A 67 1.73 -8.63 -7.58
CA PHE A 67 2.95 -8.45 -6.81
C PHE A 67 3.30 -9.73 -6.05
N VAL A 68 4.20 -10.52 -6.63
CA VAL A 68 4.82 -11.66 -5.94
C VAL A 68 6.10 -11.18 -5.25
N SER A 69 6.06 -11.00 -3.94
CA SER A 69 7.29 -10.86 -3.15
C SER A 69 8.09 -12.16 -3.23
N LYS A 70 9.25 -12.15 -3.89
CA LYS A 70 10.21 -13.27 -3.85
C LYS A 70 10.80 -13.51 -2.45
N HIS A 71 10.43 -12.70 -1.45
CA HIS A 71 10.89 -12.79 -0.07
C HIS A 71 9.69 -12.72 0.90
N ILE A 72 8.86 -13.76 0.94
CA ILE A 72 8.08 -14.06 2.15
C ILE A 72 8.77 -15.26 2.82
N LYS A 73 9.92 -15.01 3.45
CA LYS A 73 10.45 -15.89 4.50
C LYS A 73 10.30 -15.16 5.82
N VAL A 74 9.12 -15.29 6.43
CA VAL A 74 9.01 -15.08 7.87
C VAL A 74 9.33 -16.42 8.52
N ARG A 75 10.56 -16.57 9.02
CA ARG A 75 10.88 -17.66 9.95
C ARG A 75 10.72 -17.08 11.35
N VAL A 76 9.56 -17.27 11.96
CA VAL A 76 9.39 -17.00 13.39
C VAL A 76 10.10 -18.12 14.13
N SER A 77 11.35 -17.88 14.52
CA SER A 77 12.05 -18.71 15.51
C SER A 77 12.05 -17.95 16.82
N SER A 78 10.97 -18.07 17.58
CA SER A 78 11.07 -18.22 19.03
C SER A 78 9.70 -18.61 19.59
N PHE A 79 9.63 -19.88 20.01
CA PHE A 79 8.57 -20.55 20.76
C PHE A 79 7.19 -20.66 20.07
N GLY A 80 6.84 -21.91 19.75
CA GLY A 80 5.63 -22.27 19.02
C GLY A 80 4.36 -21.99 19.82
N ILE A 81 3.68 -20.91 19.47
CA ILE A 81 2.24 -20.74 19.69
C ILE A 81 1.69 -20.12 18.40
N VAL A 82 0.84 -20.89 17.72
CA VAL A 82 0.11 -20.46 16.53
C VAL A 82 -1.08 -19.63 17.00
N ILE A 83 -0.99 -18.30 16.91
CA ILE A 83 -2.15 -17.42 17.06
C ILE A 83 -2.66 -17.14 15.65
N LEU A 84 -3.84 -17.68 15.33
CA LEU A 84 -4.62 -17.26 14.18
C LEU A 84 -5.23 -15.90 14.51
N LEU A 85 -4.79 -14.85 13.82
CA LEU A 85 -5.46 -13.54 13.88
C LEU A 85 -6.47 -13.47 12.72
N TYR A 86 -7.76 -13.37 13.07
CA TYR A 86 -8.79 -12.78 12.20
C TYR A 86 -8.64 -11.27 12.15
#